data_AF-A0A0U3FML4-F1
#
_entry.id   AF-A0A0U3FML4-F1
#
_cell.length_a   1.000
_cell.length_b   1.000
_cell.length_c   1.000
_cell.angle_alpha   90.00
_cell.angle_beta   90.00
_cell.angle_gamma   90.00
#
_symmetry.space_group_name_H-M   'P 1'
#
loop_
_entity.id
_entity.type
_entity.pdbx_description
1 polymer ?
#
loop_
_entity_poly.entity_id
_entity_poly.type
_entity_poly.pdbx_seq_one_letter_code
_entity_poly.pdbx_strand_id
1 'polypeptide(L)' 'MSLNWTPRWKIVEIDVEGIRLRVPRDEVSGLLSCPICHSIEESNGRYFFDERSLINHMITHAKL' A
#
# COMPACT_ATOMS: atom_id res chain seq x y z
N MET A 1 -11.67 22.20 -12.65
CA MET A 1 -11.90 21.13 -11.65
C MET A 1 -10.55 20.52 -11.33
N SER A 2 -9.95 20.85 -10.19
CA SER A 2 -8.74 20.14 -9.74
C SER A 2 -9.19 18.79 -9.18
N LEU A 3 -8.76 17.71 -9.82
CA LEU A 3 -8.89 16.33 -9.31
C LEU A 3 -7.92 16.18 -8.13
N ASN A 4 -8.22 16.83 -7.00
CA ASN A 4 -7.42 16.68 -5.79
C ASN A 4 -7.74 15.31 -5.18
N TRP A 5 -6.85 14.35 -5.40
CA TRP A 5 -6.90 13.06 -4.72
C TRP A 5 -6.74 13.31 -3.22
N THR A 6 -7.79 12.98 -2.45
CA THR A 6 -7.82 13.11 -1.00
C THR A 6 -7.88 11.72 -0.39
N PRO A 7 -6.73 11.02 -0.26
CA PRO A 7 -6.72 9.64 0.22
C PRO A 7 -7.17 9.53 1.68
N ARG A 8 -7.81 8.41 2.01
CA ARG A 8 -8.16 8.02 3.38
C ARG A 8 -7.48 6.69 3.70
N TRP A 9 -6.29 6.78 4.27
CA TRP A 9 -5.48 5.61 4.58
C TRP A 9 -6.01 4.86 5.81
N LYS A 10 -6.14 3.54 5.68
CA LYS A 10 -6.49 2.63 6.76
C LYS A 10 -5.59 1.41 6.70
N ILE A 11 -5.17 0.93 7.87
CA ILE A 11 -4.40 -0.30 7.95
C ILE A 11 -5.36 -1.48 7.81
N VAL A 12 -5.15 -2.30 6.79
CA VAL A 12 -5.88 -3.54 6.55
C VAL A 12 -4.93 -4.72 6.64
N GLU A 13 -5.44 -5.87 7.09
CA GLU A 13 -4.72 -7.14 6.99
C GLU A 13 -5.07 -7.81 5.66
N ILE A 14 -4.04 -8.09 4.86
CA ILE A 14 -4.14 -8.91 3.66
C ILE A 14 -3.50 -10.27 3.94
N ASP A 15 -4.11 -11.33 3.42
CA ASP A 15 -3.58 -12.68 3.45
C ASP A 15 -3.31 -13.11 2.01
N VAL A 16 -2.04 -13.29 1.67
CA VAL A 16 -1.64 -13.71 0.33
C VAL A 16 -0.65 -14.83 0.46
N GLU A 17 -1.00 -15.98 -0.13
CA GLU A 17 -0.16 -17.19 -0.12
C GLU A 17 0.26 -17.61 1.30
N GLY A 18 -0.61 -17.39 2.29
CA GLY A 18 -0.36 -17.72 3.70
C GLY A 18 0.48 -16.68 4.46
N ILE A 19 0.87 -15.59 3.82
CA ILE A 19 1.57 -14.46 4.44
C ILE A 19 0.55 -13.40 4.83
N ARG A 20 0.42 -13.16 6.14
CA ARG A 20 -0.45 -12.11 6.71
C ARG A 20 0.32 -10.81 6.88
N LEU A 21 -0.13 -9.75 6.21
CA LEU A 21 0.56 -8.47 6.19
C LEU A 21 -0.41 -7.33 6.50
N ARG A 22 0.04 -6.41 7.35
CA ARG A 22 -0.67 -5.18 7.67
C ARG A 22 -0.19 -4.09 6.74
N VAL A 23 -1.07 -3.62 5.86
CA VAL A 23 -0.72 -2.67 4.79
C VAL A 23 -1.68 -1.48 4.79
N PRO A 24 -1.20 -0.26 4.50
CA PRO A 24 -2.07 0.87 4.26
C PRO A 24 -2.90 0.66 2.99
N ARG A 25 -4.21 0.85 3.08
CA ARG A 25 -5.13 0.89 1.95
C ARG A 25 -5.89 2.21 1.96
N ASP A 26 -5.96 2.86 0.82
CA ASP A 26 -6.82 4.01 0.62
C ASP A 26 -8.27 3.53 0.46
N GLU A 27 -9.17 3.95 1.36
CA GLU A 27 -10.59 3.63 1.29
C GLU A 27 -11.30 4.34 0.12
N VAL A 28 -10.73 5.41 -0.44
CA VAL A 28 -11.34 6.17 -1.55
C VAL A 28 -11.01 5.54 -2.90
N SER A 29 -9.73 5.34 -3.19
CA SER A 29 -9.28 4.75 -4.47
C SER A 29 -9.16 3.23 -4.44
N GLY A 30 -9.15 2.62 -3.26
CA GLY A 30 -8.87 1.20 -3.08
C GLY A 30 -7.39 0.82 -3.20
N LEU A 31 -6.51 1.79 -3.47
CA LEU A 31 -5.07 1.58 -3.65
C LEU A 31 -4.42 1.04 -2.38
N LEU A 32 -3.51 0.09 -2.56
CA LEU A 32 -2.64 -0.41 -1.52
C LEU A 32 -1.32 0.35 -1.54
N SER A 33 -0.70 0.54 -0.38
CA SER A 33 0.64 1.11 -0.29
C SER A 33 1.57 0.18 0.48
N CYS A 34 2.86 0.32 0.21
CA CYS A 34 3.89 -0.45 0.91
C CYS A 34 4.08 0.08 2.33
N PRO A 35 3.90 -0.71 3.40
CA PRO A 35 4.05 -0.24 4.77
C PRO A 35 5.47 0.25 5.11
N ILE A 36 6.48 -0.17 4.32
CA ILE A 36 7.89 0.23 4.51
C ILE A 36 8.18 1.56 3.79
N CYS A 37 7.65 1.74 2.58
CA CYS A 37 7.92 2.94 1.77
C CYS A 37 6.92 4.06 2.01
N HIS A 38 5.75 3.76 2.55
CA HIS A 38 4.70 4.74 2.70
C HIS A 38 4.99 5.67 3.88
N SER A 39 5.16 6.96 3.59
CA SER A 39 5.10 8.03 4.59
C SER A 39 3.71 8.64 4.58
N ILE A 40 2.93 8.39 5.63
CA ILE A 40 1.56 8.92 5.79
C ILE A 40 1.58 10.46 5.78
N GLU A 41 2.62 11.06 6.38
CA GLU A 41 2.75 12.52 6.51
C GLU A 41 3.02 13.21 5.16
N GLU A 42 3.74 12.56 4.26
CA GLU A 42 4.16 13.17 3.00
C GLU A 42 3.31 12.77 1.79
N SER A 43 2.38 11.81 1.95
CA SER A 43 1.67 11.18 0.83
C SER A 43 2.62 10.75 -0.30
N ASN A 44 3.85 10.39 0.08
CA ASN A 44 4.89 9.87 -0.78
C ASN A 44 4.99 8.37 -0.51
N GLY A 45 4.70 7.58 -1.54
CA GLY A 45 4.74 6.14 -1.46
C GLY A 45 4.53 5.52 -2.83
N ARG A 46 4.87 4.24 -2.96
CA ARG A 46 4.41 3.45 -4.10
C ARG A 46 3.00 2.95 -3.83
N TYR A 47 2.15 3.08 -4.85
CA TYR A 47 0.78 2.64 -4.82
C TYR A 47 0.59 1.45 -5.75
N PHE A 48 -0.23 0.50 -5.33
CA PHE A 48 -0.46 -0.76 -6.01
C PHE A 48 -1.96 -0.98 -6.14
N PHE A 49 -2.40 -1.45 -7.31
CA PHE A 49 -3.80 -1.78 -7.57
C PHE A 49 -4.19 -3.17 -7.08
N ASP A 50 -3.20 -4.03 -6.86
CA ASP A 50 -3.39 -5.42 -6.48
C ASP A 50 -2.33 -5.87 -5.45
N GLU A 51 -2.71 -6.86 -4.64
CA GLU A 51 -1.91 -7.36 -3.52
C GLU A 51 -0.64 -8.09 -3.99
N ARG A 52 -0.67 -8.74 -5.16
CA ARG A 52 0.49 -9.45 -5.72
C ARG A 52 1.60 -8.48 -6.12
N SER A 53 1.25 -7.38 -6.77
CA SER A 53 2.19 -6.32 -7.13
C SER A 53 2.85 -5.70 -5.89
N LEU A 54 2.06 -5.49 -4.82
CA LEU A 54 2.56 -5.03 -3.53
C LEU A 54 3.56 -6.03 -2.93
N ILE A 55 3.23 -7.32 -2.92
CA ILE A 55 4.10 -8.36 -2.34
C ILE A 55 5.38 -8.54 -3.14
N ASN A 56 5.31 -8.53 -4.47
CA ASN A 56 6.50 -8.59 -5.31
C ASN A 56 7.45 -7.40 -5.00
N HIS A 57 6.90 -6.22 -4.76
CA HIS A 57 7.67 -5.08 -4.28
C HIS A 57 8.24 -5.32 -2.87
N MET A 58 7.46 -5.86 -1.93
CA MET A 58 7.95 -6.16 -0.57
C MET A 58 9.04 -7.22 -0.53
N ILE A 59 9.03 -8.21 -1.42
CA ILE A 59 10.12 -9.18 -1.57
C ILE A 59 11.45 -8.47 -1.91
N THR A 60 11.40 -7.34 -2.61
CA THR A 60 12.60 -6.56 -2.93
C THR A 60 13.22 -5.94 -1.68
N HIS A 61 12.41 -5.55 -0.69
CA HIS A 61 12.90 -5.07 0.61
C HIS A 61 13.51 -6.19 1.45
N ALA A 62 12.91 -7.38 1.42
CA ALA A 62 13.39 -8.54 2.19
C ALA A 62 14.71 -9.14 1.67
N LYS A 63 15.14 -8.77 0.46
CA LYS A 63 16.40 -9.21 -0.15
C LYS A 63 17.61 -8.32 0.18
N LEU A 64 17.41 -7.23 0.94
CA LEU A 64 18.47 -6.37 1.48
C LEU A 64 18.85 -6.81 2.89
#